data_AF-A0A433WMY0-F1
#
_entry.id   AF-A0A433WMY0-F1
#
_cell.length_a   1.000
_cell.length_b   1.000
_cell.length_c   1.000
_cell.angle_alpha   90.00
_cell.angle_beta   90.00
_cell.angle_gamma   90.00
#
_symmetry.space_group_name_H-M   'P 1'
#
loop_
_entity.id
_entity.type
_entity.pdbx_description
1 polymer ?
#
loop_
_entity_poly.entity_id
_entity_poly.type
_entity_poly.pdbx_seq_one_letter_code
_entity_poly.pdbx_strand_id
1 'polypeptide(L)'
;MCGIHELTEKDLQPLTYTPAYLDKIKGMRFFDPHVHMTSRTTDDYQAMADAGVTGIIEPSFWLGQPRTGIDTFRDYFSSLLGWERFRASQFGIKHYCTIGLNSKEANNEKLAEAVMEILPQFIYKEGVVGVGEIGFDDQTALEEKYYRAQLELAKEAGLPVQIHTPHRDKKKGTQRSMDIALEHGLDPRMVIVDHNNEETVKEVLDRGFWAAFTIYPFTKMGNERMVAVVKQYGSERIMVNSAADWGISDPLAVPKTAALMHESGIDLNDIHLVTYRNAVTAFAQSGQLNEADFDTAGNIDQSEKFNGSTVLRGGQQPRINKNTTIIR
;
A
#
# COMPACT_ATOMS: atom_id res chain seq x y z
N MET A 1 -15.70 -38.68 -39.30
CA MET A 1 -16.03 -38.98 -37.90
C MET A 1 -15.27 -37.98 -37.04
N CYS A 2 -15.91 -36.91 -36.59
CA CYS A 2 -15.31 -36.05 -35.57
C CYS A 2 -15.40 -36.80 -34.24
N GLY A 3 -14.26 -37.24 -33.71
CA GLY A 3 -14.19 -37.81 -32.37
C GLY A 3 -14.54 -36.71 -31.37
N ILE A 4 -15.63 -36.91 -30.63
CA ILE A 4 -15.96 -36.10 -29.47
C ILE A 4 -14.95 -36.51 -28.40
N HIS A 5 -13.90 -35.69 -28.20
CA HIS A 5 -13.04 -35.85 -27.03
C HIS A 5 -13.90 -35.48 -25.82
N GLU A 6 -14.27 -36.46 -25.00
CA GLU A 6 -14.88 -36.22 -23.70
C GLU A 6 -13.84 -35.46 -22.84
N LEU A 7 -14.16 -34.22 -22.49
CA LEU A 7 -13.38 -33.45 -21.51
C LEU A 7 -13.54 -34.15 -20.16
N THR A 8 -12.44 -34.69 -19.64
CA THR A 8 -12.41 -35.31 -18.31
C THR A 8 -12.05 -34.27 -17.25
N GLU A 9 -12.41 -34.48 -15.98
CA GLU A 9 -11.97 -33.61 -14.87
C GLU A 9 -10.45 -33.44 -14.78
N LYS A 10 -9.70 -34.41 -15.32
CA LYS A 10 -8.25 -34.37 -15.41
C LYS A 10 -7.75 -33.36 -16.46
N ASP A 11 -8.52 -33.16 -17.52
CA ASP A 11 -8.27 -32.15 -18.57
C ASP A 11 -8.66 -30.73 -18.12
N LEU A 12 -9.43 -30.62 -17.04
CA LEU A 12 -9.86 -29.36 -16.42
C LEU A 12 -8.97 -28.92 -15.24
N GLN A 13 -7.88 -29.64 -14.97
CA GLN A 13 -6.88 -29.20 -14.01
C GLN A 13 -6.24 -27.90 -14.54
N PRO A 14 -6.27 -26.79 -13.78
CA PRO A 14 -5.59 -25.57 -14.19
C PRO A 14 -4.11 -25.90 -14.43
N LEU A 15 -3.59 -25.55 -15.60
CA LEU A 15 -2.15 -25.57 -15.84
C LEU A 15 -1.52 -24.59 -14.85
N THR A 16 -0.89 -25.11 -13.80
CA THR A 16 -0.17 -24.30 -12.82
C THR A 16 1.14 -23.82 -13.44
N TYR A 17 1.07 -22.72 -14.18
CA TYR A 17 2.26 -22.01 -14.62
C TYR A 17 2.86 -21.27 -13.43
N THR A 18 4.04 -21.69 -12.98
CA THR A 18 4.84 -20.92 -12.03
C THR A 18 5.65 -19.90 -12.83
N PRO A 19 5.40 -18.59 -12.69
CA PRO A 19 6.16 -17.59 -13.44
C PRO A 19 7.64 -17.60 -13.09
N ALA A 20 8.51 -17.48 -14.11
CA ALA A 20 9.97 -17.53 -13.93
C ALA A 20 10.52 -16.47 -12.96
N TYR A 21 9.82 -15.36 -12.75
CA TYR A 21 10.24 -14.33 -11.82
C TYR A 21 10.19 -14.80 -10.35
N LEU A 22 9.33 -15.76 -10.01
CA LEU A 22 9.20 -16.29 -8.64
C LEU A 22 10.50 -16.95 -8.17
N ASP A 23 11.22 -17.64 -9.06
CA ASP A 23 12.51 -18.26 -8.73
C ASP A 23 13.57 -17.22 -8.34
N LYS A 24 13.50 -16.00 -8.91
CA LYS A 24 14.44 -14.90 -8.63
C LYS A 24 14.21 -14.28 -7.26
N ILE A 25 12.99 -14.35 -6.74
CA ILE A 25 12.59 -13.75 -5.46
C ILE A 25 12.35 -14.77 -4.37
N LYS A 26 12.71 -16.04 -4.62
CA LYS A 26 12.50 -17.11 -3.66
C LYS A 26 13.20 -16.81 -2.34
N GLY A 27 12.44 -16.88 -1.25
CA GLY A 27 12.92 -16.60 0.11
C GLY A 27 13.05 -15.11 0.44
N MET A 28 12.73 -14.21 -0.50
CA MET A 28 12.61 -12.79 -0.20
C MET A 28 11.28 -12.49 0.51
N ARG A 29 11.27 -11.39 1.25
CA ARG A 29 10.11 -10.88 1.97
C ARG A 29 9.79 -9.48 1.49
N PHE A 30 8.51 -9.22 1.25
CA PHE A 30 8.04 -7.95 0.71
C PHE A 30 7.03 -7.27 1.62
N PHE A 31 7.05 -5.95 1.58
CA PHE A 31 6.08 -5.08 2.24
C PHE A 31 5.59 -4.05 1.22
N ASP A 32 4.29 -3.98 0.97
CA ASP A 32 3.72 -2.99 0.04
C ASP A 32 3.16 -1.80 0.82
N PRO A 33 3.87 -0.64 0.88
CA PRO A 33 3.45 0.49 1.71
C PRO A 33 2.31 1.32 1.09
N HIS A 34 1.78 0.92 -0.07
CA HIS A 34 0.63 1.59 -0.67
C HIS A 34 -0.08 0.63 -1.62
N VAL A 35 -1.23 0.10 -1.20
CA VAL A 35 -2.11 -0.71 -2.04
C VAL A 35 -3.56 -0.58 -1.58
N HIS A 36 -4.53 -0.46 -2.49
CA HIS A 36 -5.93 -0.21 -2.16
C HIS A 36 -6.77 -1.49 -2.22
N MET A 37 -6.55 -2.39 -1.25
CA MET A 37 -7.13 -3.73 -1.28
C MET A 37 -8.66 -3.76 -1.22
N THR A 38 -9.33 -2.74 -0.67
CA THR A 38 -10.80 -2.60 -0.74
C THR A 38 -11.34 -2.74 -2.17
N SER A 39 -10.53 -2.37 -3.18
CA SER A 39 -10.88 -2.48 -4.60
C SER A 39 -10.47 -3.79 -5.27
N ARG A 40 -9.82 -4.69 -4.53
CA ARG A 40 -9.13 -5.88 -5.04
C ARG A 40 -9.78 -7.17 -4.53
N THR A 41 -9.63 -8.24 -5.30
CA THR A 41 -10.23 -9.53 -4.95
C THR A 41 -9.37 -10.28 -3.93
N THR A 42 -9.96 -11.33 -3.37
CA THR A 42 -9.26 -12.28 -2.51
C THR A 42 -8.13 -13.02 -3.26
N ASP A 43 -8.26 -13.20 -4.57
CA ASP A 43 -7.22 -13.83 -5.41
C ASP A 43 -5.92 -13.02 -5.40
N ASP A 44 -6.02 -11.69 -5.35
CA ASP A 44 -4.86 -10.81 -5.25
C ASP A 44 -4.13 -10.99 -3.91
N TYR A 45 -4.84 -11.12 -2.79
CA TYR A 45 -4.21 -11.44 -1.50
C TYR A 45 -3.48 -12.79 -1.54
N GLN A 46 -4.09 -13.82 -2.14
CA GLN A 46 -3.45 -15.12 -2.30
C GLN A 46 -2.18 -15.02 -3.17
N ALA A 47 -2.25 -14.32 -4.30
CA ALA A 47 -1.11 -14.12 -5.18
C ALA A 47 0.03 -13.32 -4.50
N MET A 48 -0.32 -12.28 -3.74
CA MET A 48 0.64 -11.49 -2.97
C MET A 48 1.35 -12.35 -1.91
N ALA A 49 0.60 -13.16 -1.17
CA ALA A 49 1.15 -14.07 -0.17
C ALA A 49 2.08 -15.12 -0.81
N ASP A 50 1.68 -15.70 -1.94
CA ASP A 50 2.50 -16.68 -2.68
C ASP A 50 3.78 -16.06 -3.27
N ALA A 51 3.77 -14.75 -3.55
CA ALA A 51 4.95 -14.00 -3.98
C ALA A 51 5.82 -13.49 -2.83
N GLY A 52 5.46 -13.75 -1.56
CA GLY A 52 6.25 -13.38 -0.38
C GLY A 52 5.92 -12.01 0.23
N VAL A 53 4.77 -11.40 -0.12
CA VAL A 53 4.28 -10.21 0.58
C VAL A 53 3.71 -10.63 1.94
N THR A 54 4.23 -10.04 3.02
CA THR A 54 3.82 -10.38 4.40
C THR A 54 3.06 -9.27 5.10
N GLY A 55 3.17 -8.04 4.60
CA GLY A 55 2.50 -6.89 5.19
C GLY A 55 2.22 -5.83 4.14
N ILE A 56 1.16 -5.08 4.37
CA ILE A 56 0.75 -3.98 3.50
C ILE A 56 0.31 -2.77 4.31
N ILE A 57 0.34 -1.61 3.67
CA ILE A 57 -0.38 -0.42 4.11
C ILE A 57 -1.40 -0.07 3.04
N GLU A 58 -2.65 0.08 3.45
CA GLU A 58 -3.74 0.60 2.61
C GLU A 58 -4.07 2.03 3.02
N PRO A 59 -3.62 3.03 2.24
CA PRO A 59 -4.04 4.41 2.47
C PRO A 59 -5.53 4.58 2.16
N SER A 60 -6.20 5.42 2.95
CA SER A 60 -7.58 5.78 2.64
C SER A 60 -7.68 6.43 1.27
N PHE A 61 -8.56 5.89 0.43
CA PHE A 61 -8.61 6.18 -1.00
C PHE A 61 -10.03 6.39 -1.52
N TRP A 62 -10.17 6.71 -2.80
CA TRP A 62 -11.44 6.83 -3.49
C TRP A 62 -12.20 5.50 -3.55
N LEU A 63 -13.48 5.54 -3.17
CA LEU A 63 -14.34 4.36 -3.04
C LEU A 63 -14.77 3.73 -4.38
N GLY A 64 -14.40 4.32 -5.53
CA GLY A 64 -14.96 3.93 -6.83
C GLY A 64 -16.21 4.73 -7.24
N GLN A 65 -16.70 5.60 -6.33
CA GLN A 65 -17.78 6.56 -6.59
C GLN A 65 -17.64 7.78 -5.67
N PRO A 66 -18.09 8.99 -6.08
CA PRO A 66 -18.07 10.17 -5.22
C PRO A 66 -18.90 9.95 -3.95
N ARG A 67 -18.28 10.08 -2.77
CA ARG A 67 -19.01 9.97 -1.50
C ARG A 67 -20.03 11.10 -1.38
N THR A 68 -21.27 10.74 -1.02
CA THR A 68 -22.39 11.68 -0.92
C THR A 68 -22.67 12.13 0.50
N GLY A 69 -22.02 11.52 1.49
CA GLY A 69 -22.21 11.85 2.90
C GLY A 69 -21.10 11.29 3.80
N ILE A 70 -21.11 11.76 5.05
CA ILE A 70 -20.10 11.42 6.06
C ILE A 70 -20.17 9.95 6.49
N ASP A 71 -21.35 9.33 6.47
CA ASP A 71 -21.52 7.93 6.88
C ASP A 71 -20.73 6.97 5.98
N THR A 72 -20.60 7.29 4.69
CA THR A 72 -19.75 6.53 3.77
C THR A 72 -18.27 6.56 4.18
N PHE A 73 -17.78 7.66 4.75
CA PHE A 73 -16.41 7.71 5.31
C PHE A 73 -16.31 6.87 6.58
N ARG A 74 -17.29 6.96 7.48
CA ARG A 74 -17.30 6.19 8.73
C ARG A 74 -17.27 4.69 8.47
N ASP A 75 -18.12 4.22 7.56
CA ASP A 75 -18.19 2.80 7.18
C ASP A 75 -16.92 2.36 6.45
N TYR A 76 -16.39 3.20 5.56
CA TYR A 76 -15.15 2.92 4.84
C TYR A 76 -13.94 2.80 5.78
N PHE A 77 -13.72 3.79 6.66
CA PHE A 77 -12.62 3.73 7.64
C PHE A 77 -12.79 2.55 8.60
N SER A 78 -14.02 2.22 8.99
CA SER A 78 -14.30 1.04 9.81
C SER A 78 -14.00 -0.26 9.06
N SER A 79 -14.24 -0.30 7.74
CA SER A 79 -13.88 -1.44 6.90
C SER A 79 -12.37 -1.63 6.82
N LEU A 80 -11.58 -0.56 6.64
CA LEU A 80 -10.12 -0.63 6.63
C LEU A 80 -9.57 -1.21 7.94
N LEU A 81 -10.10 -0.75 9.07
CA LEU A 81 -9.63 -1.15 10.40
C LEU A 81 -10.14 -2.53 10.85
N GLY A 82 -11.28 -2.96 10.30
CA GLY A 82 -11.96 -4.18 10.68
C GLY A 82 -11.87 -5.24 9.58
N TRP A 83 -12.76 -5.13 8.59
CA TRP A 83 -12.95 -6.16 7.58
C TRP A 83 -11.69 -6.41 6.73
N GLU A 84 -11.00 -5.37 6.28
CA GLU A 84 -9.79 -5.56 5.45
C GLU A 84 -8.65 -6.19 6.24
N ARG A 85 -8.50 -5.81 7.51
CA ARG A 85 -7.55 -6.45 8.41
C ARG A 85 -7.86 -7.93 8.63
N PHE A 86 -9.13 -8.27 8.84
CA PHE A 86 -9.57 -9.66 8.88
C PHE A 86 -9.33 -10.37 7.55
N ARG A 87 -9.71 -9.76 6.42
CA ARG A 87 -9.62 -10.36 5.08
C ARG A 87 -8.18 -10.67 4.70
N ALA A 88 -7.24 -9.75 4.94
CA ALA A 88 -5.82 -9.96 4.70
C ALA A 88 -5.25 -11.08 5.57
N SER A 89 -5.65 -11.17 6.85
CA SER A 89 -5.14 -12.20 7.78
C SER A 89 -5.49 -13.62 7.34
N GLN A 90 -6.59 -13.79 6.59
CA GLN A 90 -6.99 -15.09 6.01
C GLN A 90 -5.97 -15.64 4.99
N PHE A 91 -5.00 -14.81 4.57
CA PHE A 91 -3.91 -15.15 3.65
C PHE A 91 -2.53 -15.04 4.30
N GLY A 92 -2.47 -14.73 5.60
CA GLY A 92 -1.20 -14.51 6.30
C GLY A 92 -0.55 -13.15 6.00
N ILE A 93 -1.32 -12.19 5.47
CA ILE A 93 -0.86 -10.81 5.23
C ILE A 93 -1.33 -9.93 6.38
N LYS A 94 -0.40 -9.18 6.97
CA LYS A 94 -0.73 -8.16 7.97
C LYS A 94 -1.16 -6.88 7.28
N HIS A 95 -2.36 -6.40 7.61
CA HIS A 95 -2.89 -5.14 7.09
C HIS A 95 -2.69 -4.02 8.11
N TYR A 96 -2.15 -2.91 7.62
CA TYR A 96 -2.16 -1.60 8.26
C TYR A 96 -2.82 -0.60 7.32
N CYS A 97 -3.17 0.57 7.83
CA CYS A 97 -3.70 1.64 7.00
C CYS A 97 -3.16 3.00 7.40
N THR A 98 -3.26 3.94 6.46
CA THR A 98 -3.26 5.37 6.81
C THR A 98 -4.67 5.91 6.63
N ILE A 99 -5.06 6.86 7.49
CA ILE A 99 -6.39 7.45 7.44
C ILE A 99 -6.27 8.95 7.21
N GLY A 100 -7.00 9.46 6.22
CA GLY A 100 -7.05 10.87 5.88
C GLY A 100 -8.22 11.23 4.96
N LEU A 101 -8.36 12.52 4.72
CA LEU A 101 -9.18 13.11 3.68
C LEU A 101 -8.33 13.26 2.42
N ASN A 102 -8.69 12.52 1.37
CA ASN A 102 -8.05 12.60 0.07
C ASN A 102 -8.24 14.00 -0.56
N SER A 103 -7.22 14.47 -1.29
CA SER A 103 -7.19 15.80 -1.92
C SER A 103 -8.39 16.06 -2.84
N LYS A 104 -8.80 15.08 -3.65
CA LYS A 104 -9.94 15.25 -4.56
C LYS A 104 -11.24 15.54 -3.82
N GLU A 105 -11.45 14.88 -2.67
CA GLU A 105 -12.65 15.04 -1.85
C GLU A 105 -12.61 16.30 -0.98
N ALA A 106 -11.43 16.87 -0.75
CA ALA A 106 -11.25 18.16 -0.07
C ALA A 106 -11.94 19.32 -0.81
N ASN A 107 -12.17 19.19 -2.12
CA ASN A 107 -12.88 20.18 -2.94
C ASN A 107 -14.41 20.22 -2.69
N ASN A 108 -14.97 19.29 -1.91
CA ASN A 108 -16.32 19.40 -1.37
C ASN A 108 -16.24 19.90 0.07
N GLU A 109 -16.19 21.23 0.26
CA GLU A 109 -15.89 21.85 1.56
C GLU A 109 -16.80 21.35 2.70
N LYS A 110 -18.11 21.28 2.48
CA LYS A 110 -19.06 20.79 3.50
C LYS A 110 -18.75 19.35 3.94
N LEU A 111 -18.39 18.49 2.99
CA LEU A 111 -18.02 17.11 3.28
C LEU A 111 -16.65 17.05 3.97
N ALA A 112 -15.69 17.83 3.49
CA ALA A 112 -14.35 17.92 4.04
C ALA A 112 -14.36 18.38 5.51
N GLU A 113 -15.14 19.40 5.86
CA GLU A 113 -15.34 19.84 7.26
C GLU A 113 -15.84 18.69 8.14
N ALA A 114 -16.90 18.00 7.70
CA ALA A 114 -17.44 16.87 8.45
C ALA A 114 -16.45 15.69 8.58
N VAL A 115 -15.60 15.46 7.57
CA VAL A 115 -14.55 14.43 7.62
C VAL A 115 -13.47 14.82 8.62
N MET A 116 -12.99 16.06 8.58
CA MET A 116 -11.99 16.56 9.52
C MET A 116 -12.42 16.40 10.99
N GLU A 117 -13.71 16.60 11.30
CA GLU A 117 -14.25 16.40 12.65
C GLU A 117 -14.17 14.94 13.13
N ILE A 118 -14.26 13.96 12.23
CA ILE A 118 -14.24 12.53 12.60
C ILE A 118 -12.84 11.92 12.54
N LEU A 119 -11.88 12.50 11.81
CA LEU A 119 -10.53 11.94 11.67
C LEU A 119 -9.87 11.61 13.03
N PRO A 120 -9.93 12.47 14.07
CA PRO A 120 -9.37 12.14 15.39
C PRO A 120 -9.97 10.86 16.00
N GLN A 121 -11.19 10.47 15.66
CA GLN A 121 -11.81 9.24 16.17
C GLN A 121 -11.19 7.98 15.55
N PHE A 122 -10.56 8.10 14.38
CA PHE A 122 -10.00 6.99 13.61
C PHE A 122 -8.48 6.90 13.67
N ILE A 123 -7.75 8.02 13.59
CA ILE A 123 -6.28 7.98 13.46
C ILE A 123 -5.56 7.37 14.68
N TYR A 124 -6.19 7.39 15.86
CA TYR A 124 -5.63 6.79 17.08
C TYR A 124 -5.99 5.30 17.25
N LYS A 125 -6.70 4.69 16.28
CA LYS A 125 -7.08 3.29 16.36
C LYS A 125 -5.89 2.37 16.01
N GLU A 126 -5.90 1.18 16.60
CA GLU A 126 -4.90 0.16 16.35
C GLU A 126 -4.81 -0.18 14.85
N GLY A 127 -3.58 -0.24 14.33
CA GLY A 127 -3.32 -0.54 12.92
C GLY A 127 -3.29 0.68 12.00
N VAL A 128 -3.63 1.88 12.50
CA VAL A 128 -3.33 3.13 11.78
C VAL A 128 -1.87 3.49 11.98
N VAL A 129 -1.09 3.49 10.89
CA VAL A 129 0.36 3.75 10.93
C VAL A 129 0.73 5.14 10.41
N GLY A 130 -0.27 5.95 10.04
CA GLY A 130 -0.04 7.30 9.54
C GLY A 130 -1.32 8.03 9.15
N VAL A 131 -1.16 9.32 8.85
CA VAL A 131 -2.20 10.16 8.23
C VAL A 131 -1.92 10.22 6.73
N GLY A 132 -2.87 9.76 5.91
CA GLY A 132 -2.66 9.57 4.48
C GLY A 132 -3.79 8.80 3.81
N GLU A 133 -3.97 8.86 2.50
CA GLU A 133 -3.16 9.66 1.57
C GLU A 133 -3.69 11.11 1.49
N ILE A 134 -2.83 12.10 1.74
CA ILE A 134 -3.20 13.52 1.81
C ILE A 134 -2.29 14.38 0.91
N GLY A 135 -2.70 15.57 0.51
CA GLY A 135 -1.86 16.45 -0.31
C GLY A 135 -2.63 17.15 -1.41
N PHE A 136 -2.12 17.05 -2.64
CA PHE A 136 -2.66 17.80 -3.79
C PHE A 136 -3.00 16.88 -4.97
N ASP A 137 -4.17 17.10 -5.58
CA ASP A 137 -4.52 16.55 -6.89
C ASP A 137 -4.47 17.66 -7.96
N ASP A 138 -5.31 18.69 -7.80
CA ASP A 138 -5.41 19.84 -8.70
C ASP A 138 -4.84 21.15 -8.11
N GLN A 139 -4.26 21.11 -6.91
CA GLN A 139 -3.61 22.24 -6.22
C GLN A 139 -4.55 23.41 -5.90
N THR A 140 -5.77 23.10 -5.45
CA THR A 140 -6.76 24.11 -5.08
C THR A 140 -6.49 24.70 -3.68
N ALA A 141 -7.09 25.85 -3.39
CA ALA A 141 -7.00 26.46 -2.05
C ALA A 141 -7.63 25.57 -0.96
N LEU A 142 -8.66 24.79 -1.30
CA LEU A 142 -9.28 23.84 -0.38
C LEU A 142 -8.36 22.65 -0.11
N GLU A 143 -7.70 22.11 -1.15
CA GLU A 143 -6.68 21.07 -0.97
C GLU A 143 -5.57 21.55 -0.04
N GLU A 144 -5.05 22.77 -0.22
CA GLU A 144 -4.03 23.32 0.67
C GLU A 144 -4.54 23.48 2.12
N LYS A 145 -5.75 24.05 2.30
CA LYS A 145 -6.38 24.23 3.63
C LYS A 145 -6.44 22.90 4.39
N TYR A 146 -6.95 21.84 3.75
CA TYR A 146 -7.13 20.55 4.41
C TYR A 146 -5.86 19.73 4.49
N TYR A 147 -4.92 19.88 3.56
CA TYR A 147 -3.59 19.28 3.70
C TYR A 147 -2.89 19.81 4.95
N ARG A 148 -2.85 21.14 5.14
CA ARG A 148 -2.29 21.81 6.32
C ARG A 148 -2.95 21.35 7.63
N ALA A 149 -4.28 21.28 7.65
CA ALA A 149 -5.01 20.83 8.84
C ALA A 149 -4.69 19.37 9.22
N GLN A 150 -4.50 18.50 8.23
CA GLN A 150 -4.14 17.10 8.45
C GLN A 150 -2.67 16.92 8.88
N LEU A 151 -1.77 17.79 8.43
CA LEU A 151 -0.39 17.83 8.92
C LEU A 151 -0.31 18.20 10.41
N GLU A 152 -1.11 19.17 10.86
CA GLU A 152 -1.21 19.48 12.29
C GLU A 152 -1.74 18.29 13.09
N LEU A 153 -2.80 17.65 12.58
CA LEU A 153 -3.37 16.46 13.21
C LEU A 153 -2.36 15.30 13.31
N ALA A 154 -1.56 15.06 12.26
CA ALA A 154 -0.52 14.05 12.27
C ALA A 154 0.58 14.36 13.30
N LYS A 155 1.00 15.63 13.36
CA LYS A 155 2.00 16.11 14.33
C LYS A 155 1.52 15.96 15.77
N GLU A 156 0.27 16.33 16.05
CA GLU A 156 -0.35 16.16 17.37
C GLU A 156 -0.45 14.68 17.77
N ALA A 157 -0.78 13.80 16.81
CA ALA A 157 -0.88 12.37 17.04
C ALA A 157 0.47 11.64 17.09
N GLY A 158 1.57 12.30 16.71
CA GLY A 158 2.90 11.67 16.58
C GLY A 158 2.96 10.64 15.46
N LEU A 159 2.15 10.80 14.41
CA LEU A 159 2.01 9.83 13.32
C LEU A 159 2.80 10.26 12.07
N PRO A 160 3.39 9.30 11.33
CA PRO A 160 3.92 9.54 9.99
C PRO A 160 2.85 10.08 9.03
N VAL A 161 3.28 10.81 8.01
CA VAL A 161 2.41 11.35 6.95
C VAL A 161 2.75 10.70 5.62
N GLN A 162 1.74 10.23 4.89
CA GLN A 162 1.87 9.79 3.51
C GLN A 162 1.21 10.78 2.56
N ILE A 163 2.03 11.38 1.69
CA ILE A 163 1.64 12.47 0.80
C ILE A 163 1.37 11.96 -0.61
N HIS A 164 0.20 12.33 -1.15
CA HIS A 164 -0.12 12.28 -2.57
C HIS A 164 0.54 13.45 -3.31
N THR A 165 1.37 13.17 -4.32
CA THR A 165 1.89 14.19 -5.22
C THR A 165 1.05 14.29 -6.50
N PRO A 166 0.74 15.52 -6.98
CA PRO A 166 -0.28 15.74 -7.99
C PRO A 166 0.11 15.15 -9.36
N HIS A 167 -0.92 14.95 -10.18
CA HIS A 167 -0.76 14.45 -11.55
C HIS A 167 -0.28 15.54 -12.54
N ARG A 168 -0.56 16.82 -12.25
CA ARG A 168 -0.19 17.98 -13.08
C ARG A 168 0.82 18.86 -12.34
N ASP A 169 1.78 19.43 -13.08
CA ASP A 169 2.91 20.22 -12.53
C ASP A 169 3.58 19.51 -11.33
N LYS A 170 3.79 18.20 -11.46
CA LYS A 170 4.20 17.29 -10.37
C LYS A 170 5.40 17.81 -9.59
N LYS A 171 6.40 18.36 -10.28
CA LYS A 171 7.60 18.92 -9.64
C LYS A 171 7.23 20.04 -8.67
N LYS A 172 6.53 21.08 -9.11
CA LYS A 172 6.14 22.19 -8.23
C LYS A 172 5.17 21.76 -7.14
N GLY A 173 4.22 20.90 -7.47
CA GLY A 173 3.30 20.34 -6.47
C GLY A 173 4.03 19.56 -5.37
N THR A 174 5.03 18.75 -5.74
CA THR A 174 5.86 18.01 -4.79
C THR A 174 6.70 18.94 -3.92
N GLN A 175 7.32 19.96 -4.53
CA GLN A 175 8.05 21.02 -3.81
C GLN A 175 7.15 21.71 -2.79
N ARG A 176 5.95 22.12 -3.23
CA ARG A 176 4.97 22.78 -2.36
C ARG A 176 4.53 21.89 -1.21
N SER A 177 4.27 20.60 -1.46
CA SER A 177 3.93 19.66 -0.39
C SER A 177 5.01 19.56 0.67
N MET A 178 6.28 19.47 0.27
CA MET A 178 7.43 19.43 1.19
C MET A 178 7.64 20.76 1.92
N ASP A 179 7.45 21.90 1.24
CA ASP A 179 7.55 23.23 1.86
C ASP A 179 6.53 23.39 2.98
N ILE A 180 5.27 23.02 2.72
CA ILE A 180 4.21 23.07 3.71
C ILE A 180 4.52 22.13 4.90
N ALA A 181 5.00 20.91 4.65
CA ALA A 181 5.38 20.01 5.74
C ALA A 181 6.45 20.63 6.65
N LEU A 182 7.45 21.30 6.07
CA LEU A 182 8.48 22.03 6.83
C LEU A 182 7.94 23.28 7.53
N GLU A 183 7.06 24.06 6.88
CA GLU A 183 6.38 25.22 7.48
C GLU A 183 5.61 24.83 8.75
N HIS A 184 5.01 23.64 8.75
CA HIS A 184 4.29 23.06 9.88
C HIS A 184 5.22 22.38 10.92
N GLY A 185 6.54 22.38 10.67
CA GLY A 185 7.55 21.88 11.60
C GLY A 185 7.66 20.35 11.68
N LEU A 186 7.20 19.62 10.66
CA LEU A 186 7.40 18.18 10.61
C LEU A 186 8.87 17.84 10.31
N ASP A 187 9.38 16.80 10.95
CA ASP A 187 10.64 16.17 10.55
C ASP A 187 10.46 15.53 9.16
N PRO A 188 11.31 15.83 8.16
CA PRO A 188 11.27 15.14 6.86
C PRO A 188 11.26 13.61 6.95
N ARG A 189 11.89 13.03 7.98
CA ARG A 189 11.91 11.58 8.22
C ARG A 189 10.57 11.02 8.70
N MET A 190 9.60 11.86 9.08
CA MET A 190 8.22 11.46 9.38
C MET A 190 7.29 11.56 8.15
N VAL A 191 7.83 11.96 6.99
CA VAL A 191 7.02 12.28 5.81
C VAL A 191 7.44 11.42 4.62
N ILE A 192 6.49 10.64 4.12
CA ILE A 192 6.59 9.79 2.95
C ILE A 192 5.99 10.54 1.77
N VAL A 193 6.84 11.01 0.85
CA VAL A 193 6.41 11.62 -0.40
C VAL A 193 6.18 10.49 -1.39
N ASP A 194 4.94 10.27 -1.81
CA ASP A 194 4.59 9.18 -2.72
C ASP A 194 4.45 9.63 -4.17
N HIS A 195 4.41 8.65 -5.06
CA HIS A 195 4.28 8.81 -6.51
C HIS A 195 5.40 9.65 -7.14
N ASN A 196 6.63 9.51 -6.63
CA ASN A 196 7.80 10.15 -7.22
C ASN A 196 8.11 9.63 -8.63
N ASN A 197 8.87 10.44 -9.35
CA ASN A 197 9.49 10.06 -10.62
C ASN A 197 10.94 10.59 -10.65
N GLU A 198 11.60 10.47 -11.81
CA GLU A 198 12.98 10.89 -12.01
C GLU A 198 13.19 12.41 -11.82
N GLU A 199 12.14 13.22 -11.98
CA GLU A 199 12.20 14.67 -11.84
C GLU A 199 12.13 15.14 -10.38
N THR A 200 11.52 14.34 -9.49
CA THR A 200 11.28 14.70 -8.09
C THR A 200 12.23 14.02 -7.11
N VAL A 201 12.68 12.79 -7.41
CA VAL A 201 13.46 11.94 -6.50
C VAL A 201 14.64 12.64 -5.84
N LYS A 202 15.45 13.35 -6.64
CA LYS A 202 16.67 13.97 -6.15
C LYS A 202 16.37 14.98 -5.05
N GLU A 203 15.39 15.85 -5.29
CA GLU A 203 15.05 16.90 -4.34
C GLU A 203 14.43 16.33 -3.06
N VAL A 204 13.55 15.32 -3.18
CA VAL A 204 12.96 14.63 -2.02
C VAL A 204 14.07 14.06 -1.12
N LEU A 205 15.05 13.37 -1.70
CA LEU A 205 16.17 12.80 -0.95
C LEU A 205 17.11 13.87 -0.37
N ASP A 206 17.47 14.89 -1.15
CA ASP A 206 18.33 15.99 -0.71
C ASP A 206 17.73 16.73 0.49
N ARG A 207 16.39 16.86 0.53
CA ARG A 207 15.65 17.55 1.59
C ARG A 207 15.34 16.69 2.80
N GLY A 208 15.71 15.41 2.80
CA GLY A 208 15.62 14.55 3.98
C GLY A 208 14.47 13.54 3.99
N PHE A 209 13.52 13.66 3.05
CA PHE A 209 12.25 12.92 3.03
C PHE A 209 12.40 11.47 2.56
N TRP A 210 11.38 10.65 2.82
CA TRP A 210 11.25 9.32 2.18
C TRP A 210 10.67 9.47 0.78
N ALA A 211 11.30 8.80 -0.20
CA ALA A 211 10.86 8.81 -1.59
C ALA A 211 10.18 7.48 -1.94
N ALA A 212 8.84 7.49 -1.99
CA ALA A 212 8.05 6.34 -2.43
C ALA A 212 7.70 6.44 -3.92
N PHE A 213 7.74 5.28 -4.60
CA PHE A 213 7.53 5.14 -6.03
C PHE A 213 6.44 4.13 -6.31
N THR A 214 5.47 4.55 -7.11
CA THR A 214 4.35 3.72 -7.52
C THR A 214 4.56 3.15 -8.91
N ILE A 215 4.52 1.83 -9.00
CA ILE A 215 4.57 1.10 -10.26
C ILE A 215 3.14 0.86 -10.74
N TYR A 216 2.67 1.76 -11.61
CA TYR A 216 1.31 1.70 -12.12
C TYR A 216 1.33 1.81 -13.65
N PRO A 217 0.78 0.81 -14.37
CA PRO A 217 0.81 0.78 -15.82
C PRO A 217 0.28 2.06 -16.47
N PHE A 218 0.94 2.52 -17.53
CA PHE A 218 0.54 3.64 -18.41
C PHE A 218 0.57 5.05 -17.80
N THR A 219 0.45 5.22 -16.48
CA THR A 219 0.25 6.55 -15.86
C THR A 219 1.36 6.98 -14.90
N LYS A 220 2.11 6.06 -14.29
CA LYS A 220 3.15 6.37 -13.28
C LYS A 220 4.51 5.83 -13.70
N MET A 221 5.27 5.25 -12.76
CA MET A 221 6.55 4.59 -13.02
C MET A 221 6.33 3.17 -13.56
N GLY A 222 7.38 2.60 -14.14
CA GLY A 222 7.46 1.18 -14.52
C GLY A 222 8.65 0.51 -13.83
N ASN A 223 8.69 -0.82 -13.85
CA ASN A 223 9.72 -1.61 -13.16
C ASN A 223 11.14 -1.22 -13.60
N GLU A 224 11.38 -1.09 -14.91
CA GLU A 224 12.69 -0.76 -15.49
C GLU A 224 13.15 0.64 -15.08
N ARG A 225 12.21 1.59 -15.01
CA ARG A 225 12.49 2.96 -14.55
C ARG A 225 12.85 2.97 -13.07
N MET A 226 12.18 2.14 -12.26
CA MET A 226 12.51 1.99 -10.85
C MET A 226 13.90 1.40 -10.64
N VAL A 227 14.29 0.38 -11.43
CA VAL A 227 15.65 -0.16 -11.43
C VAL A 227 16.68 0.92 -11.76
N ALA A 228 16.40 1.77 -12.75
CA ALA A 228 17.28 2.88 -13.12
C ALA A 228 17.43 3.91 -11.98
N VAL A 229 16.34 4.23 -11.28
CA VAL A 229 16.36 5.10 -10.10
C VAL A 229 17.27 4.53 -9.01
N VAL A 230 17.13 3.24 -8.67
CA VAL A 230 17.98 2.61 -7.63
C VAL A 230 19.45 2.59 -8.05
N LYS A 231 19.76 2.29 -9.32
CA LYS A 231 21.14 2.34 -9.84
C LYS A 231 21.77 3.74 -9.75
N GLN A 232 20.96 4.78 -9.92
CA GLN A 232 21.44 6.16 -9.93
C GLN A 232 21.54 6.78 -8.53
N TYR A 233 20.56 6.52 -7.67
CA TYR A 233 20.40 7.21 -6.38
C TYR A 233 20.67 6.31 -5.17
N GLY A 234 20.89 5.01 -5.37
CA GLY A 234 21.02 4.03 -4.30
C GLY A 234 19.68 3.58 -3.74
N SER A 235 19.71 2.96 -2.56
CA SER A 235 18.54 2.36 -1.89
C SER A 235 18.10 3.14 -0.64
N GLU A 236 18.92 4.04 -0.10
CA GLU A 236 18.60 4.75 1.14
C GLU A 236 17.35 5.64 0.95
N ARG A 237 16.34 5.46 1.81
CA ARG A 237 15.06 6.18 1.82
C ARG A 237 14.19 6.04 0.57
N ILE A 238 14.54 5.14 -0.33
CA ILE A 238 13.73 4.83 -1.51
C ILE A 238 12.87 3.62 -1.21
N MET A 239 11.57 3.67 -1.52
CA MET A 239 10.67 2.51 -1.41
C MET A 239 9.77 2.40 -2.64
N VAL A 240 9.35 1.16 -2.95
CA VAL A 240 8.45 0.87 -4.06
C VAL A 240 7.11 0.35 -3.55
N ASN A 241 6.02 0.70 -4.23
CA ASN A 241 4.67 0.23 -3.96
C ASN A 241 3.89 -0.04 -5.26
N SER A 242 2.79 -0.79 -5.14
CA SER A 242 1.91 -1.06 -6.29
C SER A 242 0.90 0.04 -6.54
N ALA A 243 0.38 0.67 -5.48
CA ALA A 243 -0.86 1.44 -5.47
C ALA A 243 -1.97 0.76 -6.28
N ALA A 244 -2.04 -0.58 -6.23
CA ALA A 244 -3.01 -1.32 -7.02
C ALA A 244 -4.43 -1.01 -6.54
N ASP A 245 -5.29 -0.67 -7.48
CA ASP A 245 -6.61 -0.12 -7.22
C ASP A 245 -7.67 -0.62 -8.24
N TRP A 246 -8.74 0.14 -8.43
CA TRP A 246 -9.82 -0.10 -9.38
C TRP A 246 -9.40 -0.21 -10.86
N GLY A 247 -8.27 0.38 -11.25
CA GLY A 247 -7.80 0.37 -12.64
C GLY A 247 -6.95 -0.85 -12.99
N ILE A 248 -6.43 -0.86 -14.23
CA ILE A 248 -5.53 -1.91 -14.72
C ILE A 248 -4.18 -1.76 -14.01
N SER A 249 -4.08 -2.40 -12.85
CA SER A 249 -2.98 -2.30 -11.90
C SER A 249 -2.59 -3.68 -11.37
N ASP A 250 -1.36 -3.79 -10.86
CA ASP A 250 -0.71 -5.05 -10.53
C ASP A 250 -0.31 -5.11 -9.04
N PRO A 251 -1.01 -5.90 -8.21
CA PRO A 251 -0.68 -6.03 -6.77
C PRO A 251 0.65 -6.75 -6.55
N LEU A 252 1.24 -7.34 -7.60
CA LEU A 252 2.55 -7.99 -7.57
C LEU A 252 3.66 -7.07 -8.07
N ALA A 253 3.42 -5.77 -8.20
CA ALA A 253 4.42 -4.85 -8.73
C ALA A 253 5.69 -4.77 -7.86
N VAL A 254 5.56 -4.82 -6.53
CA VAL A 254 6.71 -4.86 -5.61
C VAL A 254 7.58 -6.12 -5.83
N PRO A 255 7.05 -7.36 -5.74
CA PRO A 255 7.86 -8.56 -6.00
C PRO A 255 8.40 -8.64 -7.43
N LYS A 256 7.64 -8.19 -8.44
CA LYS A 256 8.14 -8.15 -9.84
C LYS A 256 9.26 -7.13 -10.04
N THR A 257 9.19 -5.97 -9.38
CA THR A 257 10.30 -5.00 -9.36
C THR A 257 11.54 -5.62 -8.71
N ALA A 258 11.37 -6.34 -7.59
CA ALA A 258 12.47 -7.04 -6.92
C ALA A 258 13.16 -8.06 -7.84
N ALA A 259 12.38 -8.87 -8.55
CA ALA A 259 12.90 -9.83 -9.52
C ALA A 259 13.73 -9.14 -10.61
N LEU A 260 13.22 -8.04 -11.16
CA LEU A 260 13.93 -7.29 -12.20
C LEU A 260 15.19 -6.59 -11.67
N MET A 261 15.16 -6.06 -10.44
CA MET A 261 16.34 -5.50 -9.78
C MET A 261 17.43 -6.57 -9.61
N HIS A 262 17.05 -7.77 -9.18
CA HIS A 262 17.97 -8.91 -9.02
C HIS A 262 18.56 -9.32 -10.37
N GLU A 263 17.75 -9.45 -11.42
CA GLU A 263 18.22 -9.74 -12.79
C GLU A 263 19.14 -8.65 -13.34
N SER A 264 18.93 -7.40 -12.91
CA SER A 264 19.71 -6.23 -13.31
C SER A 264 21.01 -6.05 -12.52
N GLY A 265 21.33 -6.97 -11.60
CA GLY A 265 22.55 -6.98 -10.80
C GLY A 265 22.57 -6.02 -9.62
N ILE A 266 21.41 -5.60 -9.12
CA ILE A 266 21.33 -4.83 -7.86
C ILE A 266 21.55 -5.78 -6.68
N ASP A 267 22.29 -5.32 -5.67
CA ASP A 267 22.60 -6.10 -4.48
C ASP A 267 21.33 -6.51 -3.71
N LEU A 268 21.33 -7.71 -3.13
CA LEU A 268 20.18 -8.23 -2.39
C LEU A 268 19.80 -7.36 -1.18
N ASN A 269 20.77 -6.72 -0.53
CA ASN A 269 20.47 -5.79 0.57
C ASN A 269 19.78 -4.52 0.05
N ASP A 270 20.19 -3.99 -1.10
CA ASP A 270 19.54 -2.82 -1.70
C ASP A 270 18.10 -3.14 -2.11
N ILE A 271 17.87 -4.33 -2.67
CA ILE A 271 16.52 -4.82 -2.97
C ILE A 271 15.69 -4.90 -1.69
N HIS A 272 16.22 -5.51 -0.63
CA HIS A 272 15.54 -5.61 0.66
C HIS A 272 15.22 -4.23 1.27
N LEU A 273 16.12 -3.25 1.12
CA LEU A 273 15.86 -1.87 1.55
C LEU A 273 14.67 -1.28 0.81
N VAL A 274 14.68 -1.35 -0.52
CA VAL A 274 13.67 -0.72 -1.39
C VAL A 274 12.29 -1.39 -1.28
N THR A 275 12.24 -2.71 -1.11
CA THR A 275 10.98 -3.47 -1.17
C THR A 275 10.43 -3.87 0.20
N TYR A 276 11.11 -3.48 1.28
CA TYR A 276 10.72 -3.88 2.63
C TYR A 276 11.21 -2.92 3.72
N ARG A 277 12.53 -2.86 3.98
CA ARG A 277 13.07 -2.28 5.22
C ARG A 277 12.83 -0.78 5.32
N ASN A 278 12.91 -0.03 4.22
CA ASN A 278 12.67 1.41 4.25
C ASN A 278 11.22 1.74 4.61
N ALA A 279 10.26 1.04 4.01
CA ALA A 279 8.84 1.19 4.32
C ALA A 279 8.56 0.86 5.80
N VAL A 280 9.02 -0.31 6.25
CA VAL A 280 8.88 -0.72 7.67
C VAL A 280 9.49 0.33 8.60
N THR A 281 10.69 0.82 8.30
CA THR A 281 11.36 1.84 9.12
C THR A 281 10.59 3.15 9.17
N ALA A 282 10.10 3.63 8.02
CA ALA A 282 9.36 4.89 7.93
C ALA A 282 8.06 4.84 8.74
N PHE A 283 7.26 3.78 8.57
CA PHE A 283 5.94 3.67 9.21
C PHE A 283 5.98 3.10 10.64
N ALA A 284 7.04 2.40 11.05
CA ALA A 284 7.23 1.95 12.44
C ALA A 284 7.39 3.10 13.43
N GLN A 285 7.71 4.32 12.95
CA GLN A 285 7.72 5.53 13.79
C GLN A 285 6.34 5.83 14.41
N SER A 286 5.24 5.30 13.87
CA SER A 286 3.90 5.35 14.49
C SER A 286 3.80 4.59 15.82
N GLY A 287 4.72 3.64 16.09
CA GLY A 287 4.64 2.70 17.21
C GLY A 287 3.61 1.57 17.03
N GLN A 288 2.87 1.54 15.91
CA GLN A 288 1.80 0.56 15.66
C GLN A 288 2.27 -0.61 14.76
N LEU A 289 3.28 -0.39 13.93
CA LEU A 289 3.84 -1.42 13.05
C LEU A 289 4.89 -2.23 13.81
N ASN A 290 4.61 -3.53 13.99
CA ASN A 290 5.50 -4.48 14.63
C ASN A 290 5.93 -5.56 13.64
N GLU A 291 7.23 -5.61 13.33
CA GLU A 291 7.77 -6.55 12.34
C GLU A 291 7.58 -8.02 12.74
N ALA A 292 7.52 -8.32 14.05
CA ALA A 292 7.27 -9.67 14.54
C ALA A 292 5.88 -10.20 14.13
N ASP A 293 4.93 -9.31 13.81
CA ASP A 293 3.59 -9.69 13.33
C ASP A 293 3.65 -10.36 11.95
N PHE A 294 4.71 -10.15 11.18
CA PHE A 294 4.81 -10.66 9.82
C PHE A 294 5.20 -12.14 9.78
N ASP A 295 5.72 -12.70 10.88
CA ASP A 295 6.12 -14.12 10.97
C ASP A 295 4.89 -15.05 11.16
N THR A 296 3.69 -14.48 11.05
CA THR A 296 2.39 -15.14 11.25
C THR A 296 1.91 -15.96 10.05
N ALA A 297 2.69 -16.09 8.97
CA ALA A 297 2.38 -17.00 7.86
C ALA A 297 2.06 -18.45 8.32
N GLY A 298 2.52 -18.83 9.51
CA GLY A 298 2.24 -20.11 10.16
C GLY A 298 0.94 -20.21 10.99
N ASN A 299 0.14 -19.15 11.10
CA ASN A 299 -1.08 -19.07 11.93
C ASN A 299 -2.33 -18.64 11.13
N ILE A 300 -2.49 -19.15 9.91
CA ILE A 300 -3.67 -18.88 9.09
C ILE A 300 -4.82 -19.76 9.59
N ASP A 301 -5.95 -19.17 9.94
CA ASP A 301 -7.19 -19.90 10.26
C ASP A 301 -8.38 -19.32 9.49
N GLN A 302 -8.65 -19.87 8.30
CA GLN A 302 -9.77 -19.43 7.46
C GLN A 302 -11.16 -19.81 7.99
N SER A 303 -11.22 -20.52 9.14
CA SER A 303 -12.50 -20.81 9.80
C SER A 303 -13.01 -19.64 10.65
N GLU A 304 -12.15 -18.67 10.94
CA GLU A 304 -12.51 -17.46 11.66
C GLU A 304 -13.58 -16.65 10.93
N LYS A 305 -14.33 -15.86 11.71
CA LYS A 305 -15.41 -15.01 11.21
C LYS A 305 -15.30 -13.60 11.75
N PHE A 306 -15.59 -12.64 10.91
CA PHE A 306 -15.73 -11.23 11.28
C PHE A 306 -17.20 -10.84 11.31
N ASN A 307 -17.75 -10.59 12.49
CA ASN A 307 -19.18 -10.27 12.67
C ASN A 307 -20.11 -11.27 11.96
N GLY A 308 -19.79 -12.56 12.03
CA GLY A 308 -20.53 -13.64 11.38
C GLY A 308 -20.23 -13.85 9.88
N SER A 309 -19.46 -12.95 9.26
CA SER A 309 -19.02 -13.04 7.86
C SER A 309 -17.71 -13.80 7.72
N THR A 310 -17.47 -14.41 6.56
CA THR A 310 -16.24 -15.15 6.21
C THR A 310 -15.82 -14.82 4.77
N VAL A 311 -14.56 -15.09 4.41
CA VAL A 311 -14.08 -15.04 3.02
C VAL A 311 -14.48 -16.28 2.20
N LEU A 312 -14.82 -17.38 2.87
CA LEU A 312 -15.17 -18.64 2.23
C LEU A 312 -16.58 -18.60 1.61
N ARG A 313 -16.75 -19.26 0.45
CA ARG A 313 -18.04 -19.36 -0.26
C ARG A 313 -18.32 -20.82 -0.65
N GLY A 314 -19.60 -21.17 -0.77
CA GLY A 314 -20.02 -22.46 -1.38
C GLY A 314 -19.50 -23.74 -0.70
N GLY A 315 -19.18 -23.71 0.60
CA GLY A 315 -18.70 -24.90 1.33
C GLY A 315 -17.21 -25.21 1.15
N GLN A 316 -16.41 -24.25 0.67
CA GLN A 316 -14.95 -24.33 0.66
C GLN A 316 -14.41 -24.78 2.04
N GLN A 317 -13.45 -25.69 2.02
CA GLN A 317 -12.77 -26.13 3.23
C GLN A 317 -11.77 -25.05 3.68
N PRO A 318 -11.79 -24.64 4.95
CA PRO A 318 -10.88 -23.62 5.44
C PRO A 318 -9.43 -24.12 5.39
N ARG A 319 -8.50 -23.29 4.91
CA ARG A 319 -7.08 -23.50 5.16
C ARG A 319 -6.78 -23.13 6.61
N ILE A 320 -6.37 -24.12 7.39
CA ILE A 320 -5.92 -23.93 8.77
C ILE A 320 -4.46 -24.38 8.84
N ASN A 321 -3.54 -23.43 8.80
CA ASN A 321 -2.15 -23.68 9.14
C ASN A 321 -2.01 -23.32 10.63
N LYS A 322 -2.14 -24.32 11.50
CA LYS A 322 -1.73 -24.21 12.91
C LYS A 322 -0.53 -25.12 13.06
N ASN A 323 0.66 -24.54 13.29
CA ASN A 323 1.95 -25.23 13.42
C ASN A 323 2.60 -25.70 12.11
N THR A 324 3.12 -24.77 11.30
CA THR A 324 4.18 -25.15 10.34
C THR A 324 5.54 -24.75 10.90
N THR A 325 6.22 -25.68 11.57
CA THR A 325 7.66 -25.61 11.89
C THR A 325 8.54 -25.77 10.63
N ILE A 326 7.95 -25.68 9.45
CA ILE A 326 8.61 -25.82 8.15
C ILE A 326 8.73 -24.42 7.56
N ILE A 327 9.94 -23.88 7.64
CA ILE A 327 10.38 -22.74 6.85
C ILE A 327 10.27 -23.18 5.37
N ARG A 328 9.41 -22.53 4.60
CA ARG A 328 9.35 -22.68 3.14
C ARG A 328 10.26 -21.66 2.48
#